data_AF-A0A098S6X2-F1
#
_entry.id   AF-A0A098S6X2-F1
#
_cell.length_a   1.000
_cell.length_b   1.000
_cell.length_c   1.000
_cell.angle_alpha   90.00
_cell.angle_beta   90.00
_cell.angle_gamma   90.00
#
_symmetry.space_group_name_H-M   'P 1'
#
loop_
_entity.id
_entity.type
_entity.pdbx_description
1 polymer ?
#
loop_
_entity_poly.entity_id
_entity_poly.type
_entity_poly.pdbx_seq_one_letter_code
_entity_poly.pdbx_strand_id
1 'polypeptide(L)'
;IRDLGTELDDDQVLIEIDKEKVVGRCYQDEVFEEEDVLMGPNDGDNEEVESCDAIISVLILYSQEVLDAGIDYEQEAILGVADLNTALAESAIPNTNVSAEIAGYELLEGYEEMGNAIAARGQLEQNPNIPALRDEYNADLVVLFQVMDFFSDGVQLGGIAMINDGRFTDGVPDVNMVFSVIDTEAPSDIFAHEIGHLLGCRHLKEEDPHGFANAYEICTLPISGEGQNFCAQYMSTVMDGNAGVSRVLRFSNPEGLYQEFATGTEDHNNARMIAQTACPISLFGGMVEGGFADPPFNANATGPLYIYHDNIGSFTYSSYYEGCQDGIVEYHWEISWDHQNTFQTLSYEEDAILPAVDVPQNQPTGFIRLTAS
;
A
#
# COMPACT_ATOMS: atom_id res chain seq x y z
N ILE A 1 11.14 19.59 -19.69
CA ILE A 1 11.41 20.97 -20.16
C ILE A 1 12.03 21.74 -19.00
N ARG A 2 13.28 22.21 -19.15
CA ARG A 2 14.02 23.02 -18.18
C ARG A 2 13.37 24.40 -18.01
N ASP A 3 13.31 24.88 -16.78
CA ASP A 3 13.35 26.31 -16.49
C ASP A 3 14.65 26.62 -15.74
N LEU A 4 15.61 27.19 -16.47
CA LEU A 4 16.88 27.71 -15.97
C LEU A 4 16.69 29.22 -15.83
N GLY A 5 16.34 29.70 -14.62
CA GLY A 5 15.92 31.10 -14.48
C GLY A 5 15.97 31.74 -13.10
N THR A 6 16.51 31.08 -12.07
CA THR A 6 16.73 31.71 -10.75
C THR A 6 18.21 31.71 -10.42
N GLU A 7 18.78 32.92 -10.28
CA GLU A 7 19.98 33.13 -9.49
C GLU A 7 19.68 32.61 -8.08
N LEU A 8 20.14 31.38 -7.78
CA LEU A 8 20.14 30.84 -6.42
C LEU A 8 21.31 31.49 -5.70
N ASP A 9 21.00 32.50 -4.90
CA ASP A 9 21.93 33.13 -3.95
C ASP A 9 21.96 32.34 -2.61
N ASP A 10 21.66 31.03 -2.63
CA ASP A 10 21.74 30.11 -1.50
C ASP A 10 22.23 28.73 -2.00
N ASP A 11 23.21 28.16 -1.33
CA ASP A 11 24.02 26.97 -1.70
C ASP A 11 23.22 25.65 -1.73
N GLN A 12 22.26 25.53 -2.65
CA GLN A 12 21.46 24.31 -2.85
C GLN A 12 22.10 23.43 -3.93
N VAL A 13 22.24 22.14 -3.63
CA VAL A 13 22.71 21.11 -4.57
C VAL A 13 21.59 20.12 -4.86
N LEU A 14 21.32 19.90 -6.14
CA LEU A 14 20.34 18.90 -6.61
C LEU A 14 20.98 17.52 -6.62
N ILE A 15 20.30 16.50 -6.09
CA ILE A 15 20.73 15.11 -6.16
C ILE A 15 19.83 14.32 -7.11
N GLU A 16 20.44 13.64 -8.08
CA GLU A 16 19.78 12.69 -8.96
C GLU A 16 20.12 11.27 -8.53
N ILE A 17 19.10 10.42 -8.38
CA ILE A 17 19.23 9.02 -7.99
C ILE A 17 19.13 8.17 -9.27
N ASP A 18 20.19 7.44 -9.60
CA ASP A 18 20.24 6.57 -10.78
C ASP A 18 19.41 5.29 -10.53
N LYS A 19 18.20 5.26 -11.11
CA LYS A 19 17.25 4.13 -10.99
C LYS A 19 17.44 3.05 -12.07
N GLU A 20 18.13 3.34 -13.17
CA GLU A 20 18.28 2.42 -14.31
C GLU A 20 19.34 1.33 -14.08
N LYS A 21 20.24 1.54 -13.10
CA LYS A 21 21.36 0.63 -12.81
C LYS A 21 21.25 -0.10 -11.48
N VAL A 22 20.10 -0.03 -10.83
CA VAL A 22 19.82 -0.94 -9.73
C VAL A 22 19.55 -2.32 -10.31
N VAL A 23 20.61 -3.05 -10.58
CA VAL A 23 20.58 -4.44 -11.07
C VAL A 23 21.22 -5.28 -9.99
N GLY A 24 20.45 -6.13 -9.33
CA GLY A 24 21.00 -7.11 -8.40
C GLY A 24 20.66 -8.54 -8.79
N ARG A 25 21.43 -9.45 -8.21
CA ARG A 25 21.32 -10.90 -8.39
C ARG A 25 21.32 -11.50 -6.99
N CYS A 26 20.40 -12.39 -6.67
CA CYS A 26 20.47 -13.12 -5.40
C CYS A 26 21.54 -14.22 -5.48
N TYR A 27 22.43 -14.30 -4.49
CA TYR A 27 23.26 -15.47 -4.30
C TYR A 27 22.50 -16.54 -3.50
N GLN A 28 22.01 -17.57 -4.20
CA GLN A 28 21.72 -18.85 -3.58
C GLN A 28 22.91 -19.78 -3.84
N ASP A 29 23.32 -20.56 -2.83
CA ASP A 29 24.48 -21.45 -2.84
C ASP A 29 24.25 -22.72 -3.72
N GLU A 30 23.45 -22.64 -4.78
CA GLU A 30 23.22 -23.72 -5.73
C GLU A 30 23.49 -23.29 -7.18
N VAL A 31 24.43 -24.01 -7.80
CA VAL A 31 24.88 -23.84 -9.18
C VAL A 31 23.78 -24.32 -10.14
N PHE A 32 23.18 -23.41 -10.90
CA PHE A 32 22.45 -23.73 -12.11
C PHE A 32 22.91 -22.85 -13.29
N GLU A 33 23.07 -23.49 -14.45
CA GLU A 33 23.67 -22.91 -15.67
C GLU A 33 22.75 -21.86 -16.31
N GLU A 34 23.36 -20.77 -16.77
CA GLU A 34 22.73 -19.62 -17.44
C GLU A 34 21.96 -20.00 -18.72
N GLU A 35 20.73 -19.51 -18.88
CA GLU A 35 20.13 -19.22 -20.18
C GLU A 35 19.76 -17.74 -20.26
N ASP A 36 20.40 -17.02 -21.18
CA ASP A 36 20.22 -15.59 -21.44
C ASP A 36 18.79 -15.26 -21.90
N VAL A 37 18.06 -14.45 -21.12
CA VAL A 37 16.85 -13.75 -21.60
C VAL A 37 17.21 -12.28 -21.87
N LEU A 38 17.30 -11.95 -23.17
CA LEU A 38 17.47 -10.60 -23.71
C LEU A 38 16.24 -9.73 -23.41
N MET A 39 16.36 -8.72 -22.54
CA MET A 39 15.43 -7.58 -22.46
C MET A 39 15.95 -6.45 -23.35
N GLY A 40 15.11 -5.95 -24.27
CA GLY A 40 15.40 -4.84 -25.19
C GLY A 40 15.25 -3.47 -24.52
N PRO A 41 15.77 -2.39 -25.13
CA PRO A 41 15.79 -1.06 -24.54
C PRO A 41 14.46 -0.34 -24.76
N ASN A 42 13.96 0.39 -23.76
CA ASN A 42 12.88 1.36 -23.95
C ASN A 42 13.36 2.74 -23.50
N ASP A 43 13.81 3.53 -24.47
CA ASP A 43 14.08 4.96 -24.35
C ASP A 43 12.76 5.73 -24.42
N GLY A 44 12.55 6.65 -23.46
CA GLY A 44 11.92 7.96 -23.74
C GLY A 44 10.51 8.22 -23.21
N ASP A 45 10.45 9.12 -22.22
CA ASP A 45 9.43 10.15 -22.00
C ASP A 45 7.98 9.81 -22.41
N ASN A 46 7.28 9.05 -21.56
CA ASN A 46 5.85 9.13 -21.27
C ASN A 46 5.61 8.15 -20.10
N GLU A 47 5.38 8.63 -18.87
CA GLU A 47 4.86 7.78 -17.78
C GLU A 47 3.41 7.40 -18.12
N GLU A 48 3.22 6.46 -19.04
CA GLU A 48 2.06 5.58 -19.01
C GLU A 48 2.25 4.67 -17.80
N VAL A 49 1.53 4.95 -16.71
CA VAL A 49 1.32 3.95 -15.66
C VAL A 49 0.74 2.73 -16.38
N GLU A 50 1.51 1.64 -16.49
CA GLU A 50 1.06 0.42 -17.15
C GLU A 50 -0.30 0.03 -16.59
N SER A 51 -1.31 -0.04 -17.47
CA SER A 51 -2.64 -0.45 -17.05
C SER A 51 -2.59 -1.91 -16.62
N CYS A 52 -2.98 -2.19 -15.38
CA CYS A 52 -3.04 -3.55 -14.86
C CYS A 52 -4.48 -3.93 -14.50
N ASP A 53 -4.85 -5.18 -14.79
CA ASP A 53 -6.13 -5.75 -14.37
C ASP A 53 -5.85 -6.61 -13.13
N ALA A 54 -6.36 -6.20 -11.97
CA ALA A 54 -6.17 -6.89 -10.70
C ALA A 54 -7.44 -7.66 -10.32
N ILE A 55 -7.29 -8.98 -10.12
CA ILE A 55 -8.30 -9.83 -9.50
C ILE A 55 -7.74 -10.29 -8.16
N ILE A 56 -8.31 -9.79 -7.08
CA ILE A 56 -7.85 -10.06 -5.72
C ILE A 56 -8.62 -11.27 -5.18
N SER A 57 -7.91 -12.36 -4.95
CA SER A 57 -8.45 -13.62 -4.43
C SER A 57 -8.50 -13.57 -2.90
N VAL A 58 -9.69 -13.71 -2.30
CA VAL A 58 -9.90 -13.58 -0.85
C VAL A 58 -10.23 -14.94 -0.23
N LEU A 59 -9.40 -15.41 0.69
CA LEU A 59 -9.70 -16.56 1.53
C LEU A 59 -10.57 -16.13 2.71
N ILE A 60 -11.71 -16.79 2.87
CA ILE A 60 -12.62 -16.56 3.97
C ILE A 60 -12.35 -17.61 5.06
N LEU A 61 -11.86 -17.15 6.19
CA LEU A 61 -11.79 -17.94 7.40
C LEU A 61 -13.02 -17.66 8.27
N TYR A 62 -13.41 -18.64 9.08
CA TYR A 62 -14.45 -18.46 10.10
C TYR A 62 -14.09 -19.21 11.38
N SER A 63 -14.62 -18.75 12.51
CA SER A 63 -14.47 -19.39 13.81
C SER A 63 -15.45 -20.56 14.00
N GLN A 64 -15.23 -21.38 15.03
CA GLN A 64 -16.20 -22.42 15.40
C GLN A 64 -17.50 -21.80 15.93
N GLU A 65 -17.40 -20.64 16.60
CA GLU A 65 -18.52 -19.90 17.15
C GLU A 65 -19.45 -19.35 16.07
N VAL A 66 -18.94 -18.97 14.89
CA VAL A 66 -19.75 -18.62 13.70
C VAL A 66 -20.63 -19.79 13.27
N LEU A 67 -20.06 -21.02 13.22
CA LEU A 67 -20.82 -22.23 12.91
C LEU A 67 -21.88 -22.53 13.99
N ASP A 68 -21.49 -22.43 15.26
CA ASP A 68 -22.35 -22.75 16.40
C ASP A 68 -23.51 -21.75 16.54
N ALA A 69 -23.29 -20.49 16.14
CA ALA A 69 -24.31 -19.46 16.05
C ALA A 69 -25.28 -19.67 14.87
N GLY A 70 -24.94 -20.55 13.93
CA GLY A 70 -25.74 -20.83 12.73
C GLY A 70 -25.69 -19.71 11.70
N ILE A 71 -24.61 -18.93 11.68
CA ILE A 71 -24.36 -17.90 10.68
C ILE A 71 -23.92 -18.55 9.36
N ASP A 72 -24.49 -18.08 8.26
CA ASP A 72 -24.13 -18.52 6.91
C ASP A 72 -22.94 -17.70 6.41
N TYR A 73 -21.73 -18.11 6.81
CA TYR A 73 -20.48 -17.43 6.45
C TYR A 73 -20.25 -17.34 4.94
N GLU A 74 -20.78 -18.28 4.14
CA GLU A 74 -20.68 -18.23 2.69
C GLU A 74 -21.51 -17.07 2.14
N GLN A 75 -22.75 -16.93 2.62
CA GLN A 75 -23.64 -15.85 2.22
C GLN A 75 -23.12 -14.47 2.67
N GLU A 76 -22.53 -14.37 3.87
CA GLU A 76 -21.88 -13.14 4.34
C GLU A 76 -20.70 -12.74 3.44
N ALA A 77 -19.82 -13.69 3.10
CA ALA A 77 -18.72 -13.43 2.18
C ALA A 77 -19.19 -13.00 0.79
N ILE A 78 -20.24 -13.65 0.25
CA ILE A 78 -20.80 -13.32 -1.06
C ILE A 78 -21.33 -11.88 -1.07
N LEU A 79 -22.02 -11.46 0.00
CA LEU A 79 -22.50 -10.08 0.13
C LEU A 79 -21.33 -9.10 0.28
N GLY A 80 -20.36 -9.41 1.13
CA GLY A 80 -19.18 -8.56 1.35
C GLY A 80 -18.35 -8.35 0.07
N VAL A 81 -18.09 -9.42 -0.69
CA VAL A 81 -17.38 -9.33 -1.98
C VAL A 81 -18.21 -8.59 -3.04
N ALA A 82 -19.54 -8.76 -3.05
CA ALA A 82 -20.42 -8.00 -3.93
C ALA A 82 -20.40 -6.50 -3.63
N ASP A 83 -20.42 -6.12 -2.35
CA ASP A 83 -20.32 -4.73 -1.91
C ASP A 83 -18.94 -4.13 -2.21
N LEU A 84 -17.86 -4.89 -2.00
CA LEU A 84 -16.51 -4.48 -2.40
C LEU A 84 -16.42 -4.26 -3.91
N ASN A 85 -16.88 -5.20 -4.72
CA ASN A 85 -16.84 -5.07 -6.18
C ASN A 85 -17.70 -3.90 -6.68
N THR A 86 -18.84 -3.66 -6.04
CA THR A 86 -19.65 -2.46 -6.30
C THR A 86 -18.86 -1.20 -5.97
N ALA A 87 -18.20 -1.16 -4.81
CA ALA A 87 -17.37 -0.02 -4.41
C ALA A 87 -16.22 0.21 -5.39
N LEU A 88 -15.46 -0.82 -5.77
CA LEU A 88 -14.35 -0.71 -6.73
C LEU A 88 -14.83 -0.18 -8.08
N ALA A 89 -15.89 -0.77 -8.64
CA ALA A 89 -16.44 -0.39 -9.95
C ALA A 89 -16.99 1.04 -9.98
N GLU A 90 -17.61 1.50 -8.89
CA GLU A 90 -18.22 2.82 -8.78
C GLU A 90 -17.21 3.93 -8.37
N SER A 91 -15.94 3.59 -8.16
CA SER A 91 -14.91 4.52 -7.66
C SER A 91 -14.05 5.20 -8.73
N ALA A 92 -14.26 4.86 -10.01
CA ALA A 92 -13.48 5.41 -11.13
C ALA A 92 -11.95 5.30 -10.91
N ILE A 93 -11.49 4.11 -10.47
CA ILE A 93 -10.07 3.86 -10.19
C ILE A 93 -9.25 4.10 -11.47
N PRO A 94 -8.23 4.98 -11.44
CA PRO A 94 -7.47 5.32 -12.63
C PRO A 94 -6.59 4.17 -13.08
N ASN A 95 -6.54 3.92 -14.40
CA ASN A 95 -5.60 3.01 -15.06
C ASN A 95 -5.58 1.54 -14.56
N THR A 96 -6.57 1.12 -13.77
CA THR A 96 -6.60 -0.23 -13.20
C THR A 96 -8.05 -0.73 -13.13
N ASN A 97 -8.33 -1.91 -13.70
CA ASN A 97 -9.58 -2.61 -13.40
C ASN A 97 -9.32 -3.49 -12.18
N VAL A 98 -9.98 -3.19 -11.07
CA VAL A 98 -9.83 -3.95 -9.82
C VAL A 98 -11.12 -4.68 -9.52
N SER A 99 -11.02 -5.96 -9.20
CA SER A 99 -12.11 -6.78 -8.69
C SER A 99 -11.61 -7.76 -7.64
N ALA A 100 -12.52 -8.35 -6.89
CA ALA A 100 -12.23 -9.38 -5.90
C ALA A 100 -13.09 -10.62 -6.15
N GLU A 101 -12.55 -11.79 -5.83
CA GLU A 101 -13.24 -13.06 -5.85
C GLU A 101 -12.94 -13.88 -4.59
N ILE A 102 -13.77 -14.88 -4.32
CA ILE A 102 -13.59 -15.76 -3.17
C ILE A 102 -12.70 -16.93 -3.61
N ALA A 103 -11.56 -17.07 -2.96
CA ALA A 103 -10.60 -18.16 -3.18
C ALA A 103 -11.07 -19.47 -2.53
N GLY A 104 -11.70 -19.37 -1.36
CA GLY A 104 -12.19 -20.52 -0.61
C GLY A 104 -12.75 -20.14 0.75
N TYR A 105 -13.20 -21.16 1.48
CA TYR A 105 -13.75 -21.06 2.82
C TYR A 105 -13.10 -22.11 3.71
N GLU A 106 -12.58 -21.71 4.87
CA GLU A 106 -11.94 -22.66 5.79
C GLU A 106 -12.24 -22.32 7.26
N LEU A 107 -12.46 -23.36 8.07
CA LEU A 107 -12.58 -23.21 9.51
C LEU A 107 -11.18 -22.98 10.09
N LEU A 108 -10.99 -21.89 10.83
CA LEU A 108 -9.71 -21.66 11.52
C LEU A 108 -9.66 -22.47 12.81
N GLU A 109 -9.26 -23.74 12.71
CA GLU A 109 -9.23 -24.66 13.85
C GLU A 109 -8.42 -24.11 15.03
N GLY A 110 -9.03 -24.11 16.22
CA GLY A 110 -8.39 -23.67 17.46
C GLY A 110 -8.27 -22.15 17.61
N TYR A 111 -8.88 -21.36 16.72
CA TYR A 111 -9.08 -19.94 16.97
C TYR A 111 -10.10 -19.74 18.10
N GLU A 112 -9.76 -18.86 19.03
CA GLU A 112 -10.66 -18.41 20.09
C GLU A 112 -11.00 -16.94 19.80
N GLU A 113 -12.30 -16.63 19.67
CA GLU A 113 -12.77 -15.27 19.40
C GLU A 113 -12.35 -14.27 20.48
N MET A 114 -12.13 -13.02 20.09
CA MET A 114 -11.60 -11.98 20.96
C MET A 114 -12.38 -10.67 20.80
N GLY A 115 -12.99 -10.21 21.90
CA GLY A 115 -13.69 -8.92 21.93
C GLY A 115 -12.77 -7.69 21.93
N ASN A 116 -11.43 -7.86 21.96
CA ASN A 116 -10.49 -6.77 21.74
C ASN A 116 -9.93 -6.87 20.31
N ALA A 117 -10.24 -5.88 19.48
CA ALA A 117 -9.90 -5.93 18.06
C ALA A 117 -8.38 -6.03 17.79
N ILE A 118 -7.55 -5.29 18.55
CA ILE A 118 -6.09 -5.32 18.40
C ILE A 118 -5.53 -6.70 18.75
N ALA A 119 -6.07 -7.33 19.80
CA ALA A 119 -5.67 -8.68 20.20
C ALA A 119 -6.14 -9.73 19.17
N ALA A 120 -7.38 -9.63 18.67
CA ALA A 120 -7.92 -10.50 17.64
C ALA A 120 -6.99 -10.50 16.41
N ARG A 121 -6.67 -9.30 15.91
CA ARG A 121 -5.72 -9.10 14.81
C ARG A 121 -4.34 -9.69 15.13
N GLY A 122 -3.79 -9.41 16.30
CA GLY A 122 -2.48 -9.92 16.72
C GLY A 122 -2.41 -11.44 16.85
N GLN A 123 -3.54 -12.11 17.11
CA GLN A 123 -3.62 -13.57 17.12
C GLN A 123 -3.54 -14.16 15.71
N LEU A 124 -4.13 -13.50 14.71
CA LEU A 124 -4.02 -13.92 13.31
C LEU A 124 -2.58 -13.74 12.81
N GLU A 125 -1.97 -12.60 13.11
CA GLU A 125 -0.57 -12.31 12.78
C GLU A 125 0.38 -13.41 13.26
N GLN A 126 0.10 -13.97 14.43
CA GLN A 126 0.92 -14.99 15.07
C GLN A 126 0.48 -16.43 14.74
N ASN A 127 -0.56 -16.63 13.93
CA ASN A 127 -1.07 -17.95 13.61
C ASN A 127 -0.26 -18.58 12.46
N PRO A 128 0.54 -19.64 12.73
CA PRO A 128 1.44 -20.21 11.73
C PRO A 128 0.70 -20.97 10.63
N ASN A 129 -0.60 -21.26 10.78
CA ASN A 129 -1.38 -22.00 9.80
C ASN A 129 -1.92 -21.09 8.68
N ILE A 130 -2.05 -19.78 8.94
CA ILE A 130 -2.65 -18.85 7.97
C ILE A 130 -1.84 -18.76 6.67
N PRO A 131 -0.49 -18.66 6.68
CA PRO A 131 0.29 -18.70 5.45
C PRO A 131 0.02 -19.98 4.63
N ALA A 132 0.06 -21.15 5.28
CA ALA A 132 -0.18 -22.43 4.60
C ALA A 132 -1.59 -22.54 4.00
N LEU A 133 -2.62 -22.01 4.68
CA LEU A 133 -3.98 -21.98 4.15
C LEU A 133 -4.08 -21.04 2.94
N ARG A 134 -3.45 -19.86 3.00
CA ARG A 134 -3.42 -18.96 1.84
C ARG A 134 -2.76 -19.60 0.64
N ASP A 135 -1.66 -20.30 0.87
CA ASP A 135 -0.94 -21.04 -0.15
C ASP A 135 -1.81 -22.14 -0.77
N GLU A 136 -2.50 -22.91 0.06
CA GLU A 136 -3.41 -23.97 -0.38
C GLU A 136 -4.54 -23.45 -1.27
N TYR A 137 -5.08 -22.28 -0.93
CA TYR A 137 -6.20 -21.66 -1.64
C TYR A 137 -5.76 -20.63 -2.70
N ASN A 138 -4.45 -20.40 -2.90
CA ASN A 138 -3.91 -19.37 -3.79
C ASN A 138 -4.53 -17.99 -3.52
N ALA A 139 -4.59 -17.59 -2.24
CA ALA A 139 -5.32 -16.40 -1.79
C ALA A 139 -4.41 -15.18 -1.55
N ASP A 140 -4.79 -14.06 -2.15
CA ASP A 140 -4.11 -12.77 -2.01
C ASP A 140 -4.36 -12.11 -0.66
N LEU A 141 -5.59 -12.22 -0.14
CA LEU A 141 -6.00 -11.63 1.14
C LEU A 141 -6.72 -12.67 2.01
N VAL A 142 -6.74 -12.43 3.32
CA VAL A 142 -7.50 -13.24 4.27
C VAL A 142 -8.51 -12.39 5.03
N VAL A 143 -9.74 -12.88 5.15
CA VAL A 143 -10.76 -12.30 6.02
C VAL A 143 -11.23 -13.36 6.99
N LEU A 144 -11.17 -13.09 8.29
CA LEU A 144 -11.76 -13.95 9.32
C LEU A 144 -13.10 -13.38 9.79
N PHE A 145 -14.14 -14.19 9.72
CA PHE A 145 -15.42 -13.92 10.35
C PHE A 145 -15.48 -14.44 11.79
N GLN A 146 -16.10 -13.64 12.65
CA GLN A 146 -16.41 -14.01 14.02
C GLN A 146 -17.76 -13.43 14.46
N VAL A 147 -18.31 -13.89 15.59
CA VAL A 147 -19.59 -13.43 16.16
C VAL A 147 -19.45 -12.63 17.45
N MET A 148 -18.27 -12.65 18.09
CA MET A 148 -18.01 -11.85 19.28
C MET A 148 -17.87 -10.37 18.93
N ASP A 149 -18.70 -9.55 19.58
CA ASP A 149 -18.62 -8.08 19.51
C ASP A 149 -17.20 -7.57 19.77
N PHE A 150 -16.69 -6.76 18.83
CA PHE A 150 -15.37 -6.15 18.94
C PHE A 150 -15.39 -4.78 19.56
N PHE A 151 -14.39 -4.52 20.41
CA PHE A 151 -14.17 -3.21 20.98
C PHE A 151 -12.71 -2.78 20.86
N SER A 152 -12.53 -1.48 20.61
CA SER A 152 -11.25 -0.78 20.78
C SER A 152 -11.51 0.52 21.56
N ASP A 153 -10.77 0.73 22.66
CA ASP A 153 -10.93 1.89 23.55
C ASP A 153 -12.38 2.19 24.00
N GLY A 154 -13.20 1.13 24.13
CA GLY A 154 -14.60 1.22 24.56
C GLY A 154 -15.59 1.59 23.44
N VAL A 155 -15.14 1.67 22.20
CA VAL A 155 -15.97 1.85 20.99
C VAL A 155 -16.15 0.49 20.33
N GLN A 156 -17.40 0.15 19.99
CA GLN A 156 -17.70 -1.06 19.22
C GLN A 156 -17.24 -0.88 17.77
N LEU A 157 -16.58 -1.90 17.21
CA LEU A 157 -16.10 -1.93 15.85
C LEU A 157 -16.84 -3.03 15.08
N GLY A 158 -17.06 -2.82 13.78
CA GLY A 158 -17.57 -3.88 12.90
C GLY A 158 -16.46 -4.76 12.31
N GLY A 159 -15.21 -4.30 12.37
CA GLY A 159 -14.06 -5.01 11.85
C GLY A 159 -12.76 -4.34 12.23
N ILE A 160 -11.66 -5.02 11.90
CA ILE A 160 -10.30 -4.50 11.99
C ILE A 160 -9.44 -5.13 10.91
N ALA A 161 -8.67 -4.30 10.23
CA ALA A 161 -7.61 -4.70 9.33
C ALA A 161 -6.28 -4.07 9.77
N MET A 162 -5.19 -4.63 9.26
CA MET A 162 -3.96 -3.86 9.19
C MET A 162 -4.16 -2.73 8.18
N ILE A 163 -3.84 -1.51 8.58
CA ILE A 163 -3.79 -0.40 7.62
C ILE A 163 -2.43 -0.51 6.93
N ASN A 164 -2.44 -0.55 5.60
CA ASN A 164 -1.27 -0.19 4.82
C ASN A 164 -1.03 1.31 4.96
N ASP A 165 -0.47 1.67 6.11
CA ASP A 165 -0.31 3.04 6.55
C ASP A 165 1.01 3.65 6.08
N GLY A 166 1.61 3.11 5.02
CA GLY A 166 2.91 3.53 4.53
C GLY A 166 4.07 3.15 5.46
N ARG A 167 3.83 2.42 6.57
CA ARG A 167 4.91 1.70 7.30
C ARG A 167 5.36 0.44 6.58
N PHE A 168 4.67 0.06 5.52
CA PHE A 168 5.24 -0.79 4.49
C PHE A 168 6.08 0.12 3.59
N THR A 169 7.39 -0.12 3.55
CA THR A 169 8.38 0.86 3.11
C THR A 169 8.31 1.27 1.64
N ASP A 170 7.32 0.78 0.86
CA ASP A 170 7.03 1.20 -0.53
C ASP A 170 5.52 1.22 -0.90
N GLY A 171 4.61 1.15 0.09
CA GLY A 171 3.17 1.21 -0.17
C GLY A 171 2.50 -0.11 -0.59
N VAL A 172 3.22 -1.23 -0.61
CA VAL A 172 2.65 -2.60 -0.75
C VAL A 172 2.70 -3.31 0.61
N PRO A 173 1.60 -3.89 1.13
CA PRO A 173 1.63 -4.55 2.43
C PRO A 173 2.55 -5.77 2.45
N ASP A 174 3.16 -6.08 3.60
CA ASP A 174 3.79 -7.39 3.83
C ASP A 174 2.74 -8.47 3.61
N VAL A 175 3.09 -9.48 2.80
CA VAL A 175 2.23 -10.62 2.53
C VAL A 175 1.76 -11.28 3.82
N ASN A 176 2.52 -11.26 4.91
CA ASN A 176 2.11 -11.83 6.19
C ASN A 176 1.12 -10.95 6.97
N MET A 177 0.89 -9.70 6.55
CA MET A 177 0.05 -8.72 7.26
C MET A 177 -1.28 -8.41 6.56
N VAL A 178 -1.60 -9.08 5.46
CA VAL A 178 -2.84 -8.84 4.71
C VAL A 178 -4.03 -9.68 5.17
N PHE A 179 -4.42 -9.45 6.42
CA PHE A 179 -5.60 -10.07 6.98
C PHE A 179 -6.50 -9.05 7.68
N SER A 180 -7.79 -9.35 7.64
CA SER A 180 -8.83 -8.62 8.35
C SER A 180 -9.64 -9.56 9.23
N VAL A 181 -10.22 -9.01 10.29
CA VAL A 181 -11.21 -9.68 11.12
C VAL A 181 -12.50 -8.87 11.09
N ILE A 182 -13.63 -9.51 10.83
CA ILE A 182 -14.94 -8.87 10.67
C ILE A 182 -15.96 -9.52 11.60
N ASP A 183 -16.78 -8.67 12.20
CA ASP A 183 -17.96 -9.06 12.95
C ASP A 183 -19.10 -9.38 11.98
N THR A 184 -19.62 -10.60 12.07
CA THR A 184 -20.73 -11.03 11.22
C THR A 184 -22.04 -10.32 11.53
N GLU A 185 -22.17 -9.65 12.68
CA GLU A 185 -23.32 -8.76 12.96
C GLU A 185 -23.17 -7.37 12.34
N ALA A 186 -21.98 -7.03 11.83
CA ALA A 186 -21.76 -5.74 11.20
C ALA A 186 -22.39 -5.64 9.81
N PRO A 187 -22.72 -4.42 9.34
CA PRO A 187 -23.16 -4.20 7.97
C PRO A 187 -22.15 -4.74 6.93
N SER A 188 -22.64 -5.25 5.80
CA SER A 188 -21.80 -5.86 4.77
C SER A 188 -20.79 -4.90 4.12
N ASP A 189 -21.03 -3.58 4.15
CA ASP A 189 -20.07 -2.58 3.67
C ASP A 189 -18.79 -2.51 4.50
N ILE A 190 -18.79 -3.07 5.72
CA ILE A 190 -17.58 -3.25 6.53
C ILE A 190 -16.56 -4.13 5.80
N PHE A 191 -17.00 -5.13 5.03
CA PHE A 191 -16.09 -5.95 4.24
C PHE A 191 -15.27 -5.11 3.25
N ALA A 192 -15.95 -4.21 2.53
CA ALA A 192 -15.29 -3.28 1.63
C ALA A 192 -14.40 -2.27 2.37
N HIS A 193 -14.81 -1.83 3.55
CA HIS A 193 -14.04 -0.94 4.42
C HIS A 193 -12.72 -1.57 4.87
N GLU A 194 -12.78 -2.80 5.39
CA GLU A 194 -11.59 -3.47 5.93
C GLU A 194 -10.63 -3.91 4.82
N ILE A 195 -11.13 -4.40 3.67
CA ILE A 195 -10.25 -4.66 2.52
C ILE A 195 -9.68 -3.35 1.98
N GLY A 196 -10.42 -2.24 2.03
CA GLY A 196 -9.90 -0.92 1.73
C GLY A 196 -8.65 -0.57 2.55
N HIS A 197 -8.63 -0.88 3.85
CA HIS A 197 -7.44 -0.72 4.69
C HIS A 197 -6.25 -1.58 4.24
N LEU A 198 -6.49 -2.82 3.81
CA LEU A 198 -5.45 -3.69 3.23
C LEU A 198 -4.90 -3.12 1.91
N LEU A 199 -5.72 -2.40 1.15
CA LEU A 199 -5.32 -1.66 -0.06
C LEU A 199 -4.67 -0.30 0.25
N GLY A 200 -4.52 0.08 1.51
CA GLY A 200 -3.88 1.33 1.95
C GLY A 200 -4.81 2.54 2.10
N CYS A 201 -6.12 2.33 1.98
CA CYS A 201 -7.09 3.38 2.19
C CYS A 201 -7.19 3.73 3.68
N ARG A 202 -7.50 5.00 3.97
CA ARG A 202 -7.65 5.52 5.33
C ARG A 202 -9.00 6.17 5.55
N HIS A 203 -9.33 6.34 6.83
CA HIS A 203 -10.52 7.04 7.30
C HIS A 203 -10.52 8.52 6.88
N LEU A 204 -11.65 9.19 7.12
CA LEU A 204 -11.74 10.64 7.01
C LEU A 204 -10.88 11.28 8.10
N LYS A 205 -9.90 12.10 7.72
CA LYS A 205 -9.09 12.91 8.63
C LYS A 205 -8.73 14.24 7.98
N GLU A 206 -8.90 15.33 8.72
CA GLU A 206 -8.53 16.68 8.24
C GLU A 206 -7.00 16.87 8.14
N GLU A 207 -6.23 16.21 9.01
CA GLU A 207 -4.77 16.20 8.99
C GLU A 207 -4.29 14.74 9.05
N ASP A 208 -3.88 14.19 7.90
CA ASP A 208 -3.17 12.91 7.84
C ASP A 208 -1.76 13.14 7.26
N PRO A 209 -0.69 12.72 7.96
CA PRO A 209 0.67 12.83 7.44
C PRO A 209 0.91 12.08 6.11
N HIS A 210 -0.04 11.26 5.66
CA HIS A 210 0.04 10.48 4.41
C HIS A 210 -0.83 11.04 3.27
N GLY A 211 -1.15 12.34 3.32
CA GLY A 211 -1.36 13.18 2.14
C GLY A 211 -2.73 13.07 1.47
N PHE A 212 -3.08 11.91 0.90
CA PHE A 212 -4.26 11.81 0.01
C PHE A 212 -5.18 10.61 0.20
N ALA A 213 -4.74 9.51 0.80
CA ALA A 213 -5.51 8.26 0.83
C ALA A 213 -6.58 8.26 1.93
N ASN A 214 -7.43 9.29 1.98
CA ASN A 214 -8.45 9.48 3.01
C ASN A 214 -9.86 9.40 2.43
N ALA A 215 -10.81 8.95 3.25
CA ALA A 215 -12.24 8.97 2.93
C ALA A 215 -12.77 10.40 2.73
N TYR A 216 -13.96 10.57 2.17
CA TYR A 216 -14.55 11.88 1.91
C TYR A 216 -16.03 11.94 2.31
N GLU A 217 -16.45 13.08 2.87
CA GLU A 217 -17.85 13.42 3.10
C GLU A 217 -18.40 14.24 1.93
N ILE A 218 -19.45 13.73 1.31
CA ILE A 218 -20.12 14.29 0.14
C ILE A 218 -21.30 15.12 0.62
N CYS A 219 -21.29 16.41 0.27
CA CYS A 219 -22.45 17.26 0.46
C CYS A 219 -23.51 17.01 -0.65
N THR A 220 -24.51 16.18 -0.34
CA THR A 220 -25.55 15.79 -1.32
C THR A 220 -26.72 16.76 -1.39
N LEU A 221 -26.88 17.64 -0.38
CA LEU A 221 -27.91 18.67 -0.36
C LEU A 221 -27.35 20.02 0.08
N PRO A 222 -26.67 20.77 -0.81
CA PRO A 222 -26.20 22.11 -0.51
C PRO A 222 -27.37 23.09 -0.41
N ILE A 223 -27.38 23.93 0.63
CA ILE A 223 -28.35 25.00 0.84
C ILE A 223 -27.61 26.32 1.04
N SER A 224 -28.07 27.37 0.36
CA SER A 224 -27.54 28.73 0.53
C SER A 224 -28.51 29.60 1.33
N GLY A 225 -28.01 30.30 2.34
CA GLY A 225 -28.78 31.22 3.17
C GLY A 225 -27.89 32.32 3.76
N GLU A 226 -28.38 33.57 3.79
CA GLU A 226 -27.67 34.72 4.38
C GLU A 226 -26.23 34.95 3.88
N GLY A 227 -25.93 34.55 2.63
CA GLY A 227 -24.58 34.67 2.05
C GLY A 227 -23.60 33.58 2.49
N GLN A 228 -24.08 32.54 3.19
CA GLN A 228 -23.31 31.35 3.55
C GLN A 228 -23.89 30.12 2.84
N ASN A 229 -23.00 29.17 2.53
CA ASN A 229 -23.37 27.87 2.01
C ASN A 229 -23.23 26.84 3.13
N PHE A 230 -24.22 25.98 3.28
CA PHE A 230 -24.24 24.89 4.25
C PHE A 230 -24.63 23.60 3.53
N CYS A 231 -24.32 22.46 4.13
CA CYS A 231 -24.90 21.21 3.70
C CYS A 231 -26.02 20.77 4.64
N ALA A 232 -27.17 20.42 4.09
CA ALA A 232 -28.28 19.87 4.86
C ALA A 232 -28.27 18.33 4.93
N GLN A 233 -27.50 17.66 4.07
CA GLN A 233 -27.35 16.22 4.07
C GLN A 233 -25.97 15.79 3.59
N TYR A 234 -25.28 15.03 4.44
CA TYR A 234 -24.02 14.40 4.13
C TYR A 234 -24.22 12.91 3.86
N MET A 235 -23.44 12.40 2.91
CA MET A 235 -23.16 10.98 2.74
C MET A 235 -21.63 10.84 2.78
N SER A 236 -21.10 9.67 3.12
CA SER A 236 -19.65 9.47 3.13
C SER A 236 -19.21 8.31 2.25
N THR A 237 -17.98 8.34 1.77
CA THR A 237 -17.37 7.21 1.07
C THR A 237 -17.15 6.03 2.03
N VAL A 238 -17.03 4.82 1.50
CA VAL A 238 -16.99 3.56 2.27
C VAL A 238 -15.93 3.52 3.38
N MET A 239 -14.83 4.27 3.21
CA MET A 239 -13.73 4.33 4.17
C MET A 239 -13.99 5.26 5.36
N ASP A 240 -15.10 5.98 5.45
CA ASP A 240 -15.36 6.85 6.60
C ASP A 240 -15.62 6.03 7.86
N GLY A 241 -14.71 6.07 8.84
CA GLY A 241 -14.83 5.35 10.12
C GLY A 241 -15.95 5.85 11.04
N ASN A 242 -16.63 6.95 10.71
CA ASN A 242 -17.68 7.52 11.55
C ASN A 242 -19.05 6.88 11.29
N ALA A 243 -19.63 6.24 12.32
CA ALA A 243 -20.97 5.64 12.26
C ALA A 243 -22.13 6.67 12.16
N GLY A 244 -21.84 7.97 12.23
CA GLY A 244 -22.85 9.04 12.22
C GLY A 244 -23.35 9.46 10.83
N VAL A 245 -22.69 9.02 9.75
CA VAL A 245 -23.03 9.38 8.37
C VAL A 245 -23.25 8.12 7.55
N SER A 246 -24.30 8.09 6.73
CA SER A 246 -24.54 6.96 5.84
C SER A 246 -23.47 6.89 4.76
N ARG A 247 -22.87 5.70 4.63
CA ARG A 247 -21.87 5.45 3.60
C ARG A 247 -22.51 5.13 2.26
N VAL A 248 -21.79 5.47 1.20
CA VAL A 248 -22.03 4.98 -0.16
C VAL A 248 -20.92 3.99 -0.51
N LEU A 249 -21.26 2.94 -1.26
CA LEU A 249 -20.29 1.95 -1.76
C LEU A 249 -19.42 2.58 -2.86
N ARG A 250 -18.48 3.44 -2.44
CA ARG A 250 -17.48 4.13 -3.25
C ARG A 250 -16.29 4.48 -2.38
N PHE A 251 -15.08 4.28 -2.90
CA PHE A 251 -13.86 4.90 -2.42
C PHE A 251 -13.78 6.35 -2.90
N SER A 252 -13.07 7.18 -2.16
CA SER A 252 -12.94 8.61 -2.47
C SER A 252 -12.10 8.84 -3.74
N ASN A 253 -12.58 9.75 -4.59
CA ASN A 253 -11.93 10.10 -5.86
C ASN A 253 -12.46 11.47 -6.35
N PRO A 254 -11.60 12.48 -6.62
CA PRO A 254 -12.05 13.76 -7.18
C PRO A 254 -12.72 13.65 -8.55
N GLU A 255 -12.38 12.63 -9.34
CA GLU A 255 -12.97 12.39 -10.67
C GLU A 255 -14.20 11.46 -10.62
N GLY A 256 -14.45 10.82 -9.47
CA GLY A 256 -15.62 9.99 -9.22
C GLY A 256 -16.82 10.83 -8.79
N LEU A 257 -18.01 10.55 -9.33
CA LEU A 257 -19.24 11.31 -9.04
C LEU A 257 -20.33 10.44 -8.40
N TYR A 258 -20.89 10.89 -7.27
CA TYR A 258 -22.12 10.40 -6.68
C TYR A 258 -23.21 11.47 -6.80
N GLN A 259 -24.28 11.18 -7.55
CA GLN A 259 -25.37 12.14 -7.80
C GLN A 259 -24.87 13.52 -8.29
N GLU A 260 -23.90 13.52 -9.22
CA GLU A 260 -23.24 14.71 -9.77
C GLU A 260 -22.28 15.44 -8.81
N PHE A 261 -22.11 14.97 -7.57
CA PHE A 261 -21.14 15.50 -6.62
C PHE A 261 -19.85 14.67 -6.62
N ALA A 262 -18.70 15.33 -6.65
CA ALA A 262 -17.41 14.66 -6.51
C ALA A 262 -17.34 13.87 -5.19
N THR A 263 -16.76 12.68 -5.26
CA THR A 263 -16.60 11.79 -4.10
C THR A 263 -15.23 11.93 -3.45
N GLY A 264 -14.47 12.98 -3.78
CA GLY A 264 -13.15 13.21 -3.22
C GLY A 264 -12.57 14.57 -3.61
N THR A 265 -11.35 14.80 -3.13
CA THR A 265 -10.49 15.92 -3.50
C THR A 265 -9.08 15.37 -3.77
N GLU A 266 -8.12 16.23 -4.10
CA GLU A 266 -6.72 15.79 -4.22
C GLU A 266 -6.22 15.10 -2.94
N ASP A 267 -6.58 15.65 -1.76
CA ASP A 267 -6.22 15.10 -0.44
C ASP A 267 -7.16 13.99 0.09
N HIS A 268 -8.22 13.67 -0.66
CA HIS A 268 -9.19 12.61 -0.33
C HIS A 268 -9.45 11.75 -1.57
N ASN A 269 -8.51 10.86 -1.85
CA ASN A 269 -8.40 10.08 -3.08
C ASN A 269 -7.90 8.65 -2.79
N ASN A 270 -8.73 7.85 -2.13
CA ASN A 270 -8.48 6.43 -1.94
C ASN A 270 -8.37 5.66 -3.27
N ALA A 271 -9.07 6.09 -4.32
CA ALA A 271 -8.98 5.45 -5.64
C ALA A 271 -7.56 5.49 -6.22
N ARG A 272 -6.82 6.59 -6.02
CA ARG A 272 -5.39 6.67 -6.38
C ARG A 272 -4.56 5.65 -5.62
N MET A 273 -4.83 5.46 -4.33
CA MET A 273 -4.10 4.48 -3.52
C MET A 273 -4.36 3.06 -4.02
N ILE A 274 -5.63 2.73 -4.29
CA ILE A 274 -6.02 1.42 -4.82
C ILE A 274 -5.34 1.14 -6.16
N ALA A 275 -5.27 2.12 -7.06
CA ALA A 275 -4.55 1.97 -8.33
C ALA A 275 -3.06 1.64 -8.15
N GLN A 276 -2.45 2.08 -7.05
CA GLN A 276 -1.04 1.81 -6.73
C GLN A 276 -0.82 0.43 -6.09
N THR A 277 -1.82 -0.11 -5.37
CA THR A 277 -1.64 -1.30 -4.53
C THR A 277 -2.34 -2.55 -5.03
N ALA A 278 -3.42 -2.42 -5.79
CA ALA A 278 -4.24 -3.55 -6.17
C ALA A 278 -3.47 -4.62 -6.96
N CYS A 279 -2.61 -4.18 -7.89
CA CYS A 279 -1.86 -5.10 -8.74
C CYS A 279 -0.76 -5.84 -7.98
N PRO A 280 0.11 -5.18 -7.19
CA PRO A 280 1.03 -5.88 -6.29
C PRO A 280 0.34 -6.88 -5.37
N ILE A 281 -0.81 -6.50 -4.77
CA ILE A 281 -1.56 -7.37 -3.86
C ILE A 281 -2.16 -8.58 -4.58
N SER A 282 -2.65 -8.42 -5.81
CA SER A 282 -3.22 -9.53 -6.61
C SER A 282 -2.21 -10.60 -7.06
N LEU A 283 -0.93 -10.44 -6.70
CA LEU A 283 0.12 -11.40 -7.00
C LEU A 283 0.53 -12.22 -5.77
N PHE A 284 -0.09 -12.01 -4.61
CA PHE A 284 0.27 -12.68 -3.37
C PHE A 284 -0.10 -14.18 -3.37
N GLY A 285 -1.18 -14.57 -4.03
CA GLY A 285 -1.67 -15.95 -4.06
C GLY A 285 -0.87 -16.90 -4.95
N GLY A 286 -0.07 -16.42 -5.91
CA GLY A 286 0.45 -17.19 -7.06
C GLY A 286 1.72 -18.01 -6.85
N MET A 287 1.79 -18.92 -5.88
CA MET A 287 2.95 -19.83 -5.72
C MET A 287 3.06 -20.90 -6.82
N VAL A 288 4.30 -21.24 -7.22
CA VAL A 288 4.65 -22.42 -8.04
C VAL A 288 5.34 -23.50 -7.20
N GLU A 289 5.36 -24.74 -7.70
CA GLU A 289 5.98 -25.89 -7.02
C GLU A 289 7.48 -25.64 -6.75
N GLY A 290 7.84 -25.37 -5.50
CA GLY A 290 9.21 -25.01 -5.08
C GLY A 290 9.32 -23.80 -4.14
N GLY A 291 8.21 -23.09 -3.89
CA GLY A 291 8.17 -21.87 -3.08
C GLY A 291 7.82 -20.65 -3.94
N PHE A 292 8.01 -19.45 -3.41
CA PHE A 292 7.91 -18.22 -4.21
C PHE A 292 8.83 -18.35 -5.43
N ALA A 293 8.37 -17.95 -6.61
CA ALA A 293 9.33 -17.28 -7.48
C ALA A 293 9.69 -16.03 -6.70
N ASP A 294 10.93 -15.94 -6.19
CA ASP A 294 11.44 -14.70 -5.62
C ASP A 294 11.02 -13.59 -6.59
N PRO A 295 10.30 -12.54 -6.13
CA PRO A 295 10.05 -11.40 -7.00
C PRO A 295 11.40 -10.98 -7.59
N PRO A 296 11.47 -10.56 -8.86
CA PRO A 296 12.75 -10.17 -9.44
C PRO A 296 13.44 -9.20 -8.49
N PHE A 297 14.68 -9.51 -8.09
CA PHE A 297 15.41 -8.70 -7.12
C PHE A 297 15.36 -7.24 -7.54
N ASN A 298 14.74 -6.43 -6.71
CA ASN A 298 14.62 -5.01 -6.94
C ASN A 298 15.20 -4.31 -5.73
N ALA A 299 16.05 -3.31 -5.95
CA ALA A 299 16.51 -2.46 -4.88
C ALA A 299 16.18 -1.01 -5.21
N ASN A 300 15.74 -0.27 -4.20
CA ASN A 300 15.34 1.11 -4.31
C ASN A 300 16.24 1.96 -3.40
N ALA A 301 16.49 3.19 -3.83
CA ALA A 301 17.22 4.18 -3.05
C ALA A 301 16.31 5.39 -2.80
N THR A 302 16.23 5.81 -1.54
CA THR A 302 15.46 7.00 -1.13
C THR A 302 16.35 7.99 -0.38
N GLY A 303 15.99 9.27 -0.40
CA GLY A 303 16.68 10.31 0.35
C GLY A 303 16.36 11.72 -0.16
N PRO A 304 16.95 12.75 0.46
CA PRO A 304 16.69 14.14 0.11
C PRO A 304 17.25 14.48 -1.27
N LEU A 305 16.40 15.03 -2.15
CA LEU A 305 16.79 15.49 -3.50
C LEU A 305 17.46 16.87 -3.50
N TYR A 306 17.36 17.60 -2.38
CA TYR A 306 17.97 18.92 -2.21
C TYR A 306 18.76 18.95 -0.91
N ILE A 307 20.05 19.26 -1.03
CA ILE A 307 20.99 19.32 0.10
C ILE A 307 21.76 20.63 0.08
N TYR A 308 22.33 20.98 1.23
CA TYR A 308 22.94 22.29 1.46
C TYR A 308 24.28 22.12 2.17
N HIS A 309 25.33 22.75 1.63
CA HIS A 309 26.66 22.72 2.25
C HIS A 309 26.67 23.41 3.62
N ASP A 310 26.00 24.56 3.73
CA ASP A 310 26.01 25.41 4.92
C ASP A 310 25.11 24.90 6.06
N ASN A 311 24.48 23.74 5.89
CA ASN A 311 23.65 23.15 6.93
C ASN A 311 24.50 22.48 8.02
N ILE A 312 24.01 22.47 9.25
CA ILE A 312 24.63 21.73 10.35
C ILE A 312 23.96 20.36 10.43
N GLY A 313 24.67 19.31 10.02
CA GLY A 313 24.18 17.93 10.15
C GLY A 313 24.64 17.01 9.03
N SER A 314 23.82 16.01 8.76
CA SER A 314 24.03 15.00 7.72
C SER A 314 22.73 14.69 7.00
N PHE A 315 22.85 14.22 5.76
CA PHE A 315 21.76 13.76 4.92
C PHE A 315 21.81 12.24 4.86
N THR A 316 20.69 11.58 5.18
CA THR A 316 20.60 10.12 5.15
C THR A 316 19.90 9.68 3.87
N TYR A 317 20.50 8.68 3.23
CA TYR A 317 19.94 7.95 2.11
C TYR A 317 19.80 6.49 2.53
N SER A 318 18.67 5.88 2.21
CA SER A 318 18.33 4.55 2.67
C SER A 318 17.97 3.66 1.51
N SER A 319 18.39 2.41 1.58
CA SER A 319 18.14 1.41 0.54
C SER A 319 17.06 0.48 1.04
N TYR A 320 16.22 0.01 0.15
CA TYR A 320 15.32 -1.10 0.42
C TYR A 320 15.39 -2.10 -0.73
N TYR A 321 15.14 -3.38 -0.48
CA TYR A 321 15.14 -4.40 -1.51
C TYR A 321 13.94 -5.36 -1.36
N GLU A 322 13.50 -5.88 -2.51
CA GLU A 322 12.51 -6.94 -2.63
C GLU A 322 13.15 -8.13 -3.36
N GLY A 323 12.64 -9.34 -3.12
CA GLY A 323 13.03 -10.51 -3.92
C GLY A 323 14.27 -11.27 -3.46
N CYS A 324 14.67 -11.15 -2.20
CA CYS A 324 15.81 -11.89 -1.62
C CYS A 324 15.47 -12.38 -0.21
N GLN A 325 14.47 -13.27 -0.06
CA GLN A 325 13.99 -13.71 1.25
C GLN A 325 15.00 -14.57 2.02
N ASP A 326 15.88 -15.29 1.32
CA ASP A 326 16.85 -16.23 1.90
C ASP A 326 18.32 -15.87 1.64
N GLY A 327 18.61 -14.76 0.95
CA GLY A 327 19.96 -14.34 0.58
C GLY A 327 20.54 -13.24 1.48
N ILE A 328 21.86 -13.07 1.44
CA ILE A 328 22.53 -11.89 2.01
C ILE A 328 22.60 -10.85 0.91
N VAL A 329 22.09 -9.64 1.17
CA VAL A 329 22.23 -8.49 0.26
C VAL A 329 23.45 -7.67 0.67
N GLU A 330 24.35 -7.45 -0.28
CA GLU A 330 25.49 -6.55 -0.14
C GLU A 330 25.12 -5.18 -0.72
N TYR A 331 25.30 -4.13 0.07
CA TYR A 331 25.05 -2.76 -0.37
C TYR A 331 26.34 -2.06 -0.76
N HIS A 332 26.28 -1.22 -1.78
CA HIS A 332 27.36 -0.31 -2.12
C HIS A 332 26.79 1.03 -2.59
N TRP A 333 26.87 2.00 -1.69
CA TRP A 333 26.50 3.38 -1.95
C TRP A 333 27.67 4.18 -2.44
N GLU A 334 27.45 4.96 -3.50
CA GLU A 334 28.46 5.80 -4.09
C GLU A 334 27.89 7.16 -4.49
N ILE A 335 28.73 8.18 -4.42
CA ILE A 335 28.39 9.55 -4.80
C ILE A 335 29.37 10.11 -5.83
N SER A 336 28.85 10.82 -6.81
CA SER A 336 29.61 11.54 -7.82
C SER A 336 29.21 13.01 -7.84
N TRP A 337 30.20 13.89 -7.91
CA TRP A 337 30.00 15.34 -8.05
C TRP A 337 30.42 15.86 -9.43
N ASP A 338 30.75 14.97 -10.36
CA ASP A 338 31.36 15.30 -11.65
C ASP A 338 30.59 14.67 -12.82
N HIS A 339 29.26 14.63 -12.72
CA HIS A 339 28.37 14.04 -13.74
C HIS A 339 28.67 12.55 -14.00
N GLN A 340 28.79 11.76 -12.93
CA GLN A 340 28.99 10.31 -12.98
C GLN A 340 30.34 9.86 -13.57
N ASN A 341 31.33 10.75 -13.70
CA ASN A 341 32.65 10.38 -14.23
C ASN A 341 33.51 9.68 -13.16
N THR A 342 33.43 10.12 -11.91
CA THR A 342 34.09 9.49 -10.77
C THR A 342 33.12 9.32 -9.60
N PHE A 343 33.16 8.15 -8.99
CA PHE A 343 32.33 7.79 -7.84
C PHE A 343 33.21 7.60 -6.60
N GLN A 344 32.73 8.08 -5.47
CA GLN A 344 33.33 7.90 -4.15
C GLN A 344 32.39 7.03 -3.31
N THR A 345 32.92 6.00 -2.67
CA THR A 345 32.13 5.16 -1.75
C THR A 345 31.62 5.99 -0.58
N LEU A 346 30.32 5.90 -0.33
CA LEU A 346 29.62 6.53 0.78
C LEU A 346 29.33 5.53 1.91
N SER A 347 28.88 4.31 1.57
CA SER A 347 28.55 3.27 2.55
C SER A 347 28.56 1.87 1.91
N TYR A 348 28.71 0.85 2.74
CA TYR A 348 28.43 -0.56 2.39
C TYR A 348 27.27 -1.14 3.22
N GLU A 349 26.60 -0.28 3.98
CA GLU A 349 25.44 -0.61 4.79
C GLU A 349 24.17 -0.20 4.04
N GLU A 350 23.02 -0.67 4.52
CA GLU A 350 21.69 -0.32 4.01
C GLU A 350 21.46 1.21 3.98
N ASP A 351 22.00 1.90 4.97
CA ASP A 351 21.99 3.36 5.04
C ASP A 351 23.33 3.98 4.64
N ALA A 352 23.24 5.09 3.94
CA ALA A 352 24.36 5.96 3.62
C ALA A 352 24.15 7.36 4.21
N ILE A 353 25.16 7.84 4.92
CA ILE A 353 25.13 9.14 5.58
C ILE A 353 26.12 10.06 4.86
N LEU A 354 25.62 11.15 4.29
CA LEU A 354 26.40 12.22 3.70
C LEU A 354 26.49 13.42 4.66
N PRO A 355 27.64 13.69 5.28
CA PRO A 355 27.84 14.89 6.08
C PRO A 355 27.70 16.15 5.23
N ALA A 356 27.04 17.19 5.76
CA ALA A 356 26.86 18.46 5.03
C ALA A 356 28.21 19.11 4.62
N VAL A 357 29.25 18.91 5.44
CA VAL A 357 30.62 19.40 5.15
C VAL A 357 31.26 18.76 3.92
N ASP A 358 30.79 17.58 3.51
CA ASP A 358 31.32 16.85 2.34
C ASP A 358 30.60 17.23 1.04
N VAL A 359 29.53 18.03 1.13
CA VAL A 359 28.84 18.61 -0.04
C VAL A 359 29.70 19.73 -0.63
N PRO A 360 30.03 19.76 -1.93
CA PRO A 360 30.84 20.83 -2.50
C PRO A 360 30.06 22.15 -2.61
N GLN A 361 30.64 23.26 -2.16
CA GLN A 361 30.03 24.61 -2.24
C GLN A 361 29.70 25.10 -3.66
N ASN A 362 30.41 24.62 -4.69
CA ASN A 362 30.31 25.17 -6.05
C ASN A 362 29.83 24.14 -7.09
N GLN A 363 29.12 23.09 -6.66
CA GLN A 363 28.57 22.08 -7.56
C GLN A 363 27.04 22.12 -7.50
N PRO A 364 26.34 22.44 -8.60
CA PRO A 364 24.89 22.55 -8.59
C PRO A 364 24.18 21.18 -8.60
N THR A 365 24.91 20.09 -8.88
CA THR A 365 24.32 18.75 -8.99
C THR A 365 25.29 17.67 -8.52
N GLY A 366 24.79 16.71 -7.76
CA GLY A 366 25.44 15.45 -7.42
C GLY A 366 24.60 14.26 -7.87
N PHE A 367 25.24 13.10 -8.00
CA PHE A 367 24.61 11.84 -8.37
C PHE A 367 24.88 10.83 -7.29
N ILE A 368 23.82 10.20 -6.78
CA ILE A 368 23.95 9.07 -5.85
C ILE A 368 23.54 7.80 -6.57
N ARG A 369 24.36 6.77 -6.39
CA ARG A 369 24.16 5.42 -6.91
C ARG A 369 24.13 4.44 -5.74
N LEU A 370 23.15 3.56 -5.77
CA LEU A 370 23.11 2.34 -4.98
C LEU A 370 23.35 1.16 -5.91
N THR A 371 24.28 0.28 -5.52
CA THR A 371 24.38 -1.07 -6.07
C THR A 371 24.00 -2.04 -4.95
N ALA A 372 23.07 -2.95 -5.21
CA ALA A 372 22.72 -4.01 -4.27
C ALA A 372 22.82 -5.36 -5.01
N SER A 373 23.46 -6.35 -4.39
CA SER A 373 23.76 -7.65 -5.01
C SER A 373 23.83 -8.80 -4.01
#